data_AF-A0A3N4HG07-F1
#
_entry.id   AF-A0A3N4HG07-F1
#
_cell.length_a   1.000
_cell.length_b   1.000
_cell.length_c   1.000
_cell.angle_alpha   90.00
_cell.angle_beta   90.00
_cell.angle_gamma   90.00
#
_symmetry.space_group_name_H-M   'P 1'
#
loop_
_entity.id
_entity.type
_entity.pdbx_description
1 polymer ?
#
loop_
_entity_poly.entity_id
_entity_poly.type
_entity_poly.pdbx_seq_one_letter_code
_entity_poly.pdbx_strand_id
1 'polypeptide(L)'
;MATKAGAEAAKALNPAMNPRTVHFWAPVLKWGLVIAGISDFWRPVDQLSLTQNAALFATGTIWTRWCMIIKPRNVPLAAVNAFLAGVGTVQLSRIGMHHWQLKKEREEEEKAAKTVVKTA
;
A
#
# COMPACT_ATOMS: atom_id res chain seq x y z
N MET A 1 -24.17 17.13 40.98
CA MET A 1 -24.79 17.32 39.64
C MET A 1 -23.76 17.33 38.50
N ALA A 2 -22.77 16.44 38.53
CA ALA A 2 -21.95 16.14 37.35
C ALA A 2 -22.56 14.90 36.68
N THR A 3 -22.51 14.80 35.34
CA THR A 3 -22.82 13.60 34.51
C THR A 3 -24.12 13.56 33.68
N LYS A 4 -24.80 14.68 33.39
CA LYS A 4 -25.73 14.70 32.23
C LYS A 4 -25.04 15.06 30.92
N ALA A 5 -24.10 16.01 30.94
CA ALA A 5 -23.38 16.46 29.73
C ALA A 5 -22.48 15.37 29.10
N GLY A 6 -21.84 14.52 29.91
CA GLY A 6 -20.98 13.43 29.41
C GLY A 6 -21.75 12.26 28.80
N ALA A 7 -22.98 12.00 29.27
CA ALA A 7 -23.84 10.94 28.75
C ALA A 7 -24.50 11.34 27.42
N GLU A 8 -24.89 12.61 27.27
CA GLU A 8 -25.43 13.18 26.03
C GLU A 8 -24.37 13.26 24.93
N ALA A 9 -23.13 13.67 25.24
CA ALA A 9 -22.02 13.68 24.28
C ALA A 9 -21.66 12.26 23.78
N ALA A 10 -21.76 11.25 24.64
CA ALA A 10 -21.54 9.84 24.27
C ALA A 10 -22.67 9.25 23.43
N LYS A 11 -23.89 9.80 23.51
CA LYS A 11 -25.07 9.41 22.72
C LYS A 11 -25.10 10.09 21.34
N ALA A 12 -24.47 11.26 21.22
CA ALA A 12 -24.29 11.96 19.95
C ALA A 12 -23.17 11.36 19.07
N LEU A 13 -22.25 10.59 19.68
CA LEU A 13 -21.26 9.82 18.94
C LEU A 13 -21.91 8.54 18.40
N ASN A 14 -21.87 8.35 17.09
CA ASN A 14 -22.29 7.10 16.45
C ASN A 14 -21.66 5.93 17.24
N PRO A 15 -22.40 4.89 17.69
CA PRO A 15 -21.85 3.83 18.53
C PRO A 15 -20.63 3.13 17.91
N ALA A 16 -20.50 3.16 16.58
CA ALA A 16 -19.34 2.68 15.82
C ALA A 16 -18.04 3.48 16.06
N MET A 17 -18.13 4.74 16.49
CA MET A 17 -17.00 5.62 16.77
C MET A 17 -16.62 5.67 18.25
N ASN A 18 -17.29 4.89 19.10
CA ASN A 18 -16.96 4.81 20.52
C ASN A 18 -15.58 4.13 20.69
N PRO A 19 -14.56 4.80 21.26
CA PRO A 19 -13.21 4.24 21.43
C PRO A 19 -13.16 2.99 22.32
N ARG A 20 -14.23 2.68 23.04
CA ARG A 20 -14.36 1.44 23.83
C ARG A 20 -14.84 0.24 23.00
N THR A 21 -15.15 0.41 21.72
CA THR A 21 -15.69 -0.65 20.85
C THR A 21 -14.64 -1.15 19.85
N VAL A 22 -14.68 -2.45 19.55
CA VAL A 22 -13.80 -3.10 18.55
C VAL A 22 -14.00 -2.48 17.15
N HIS A 23 -15.20 -1.99 16.84
CA HIS A 23 -15.53 -1.37 15.56
C HIS A 23 -14.79 -0.06 15.31
N PHE A 24 -14.36 0.65 16.36
CA PHE A 24 -13.51 1.82 16.25
C PHE A 24 -12.04 1.44 15.97
N TRP A 25 -11.51 0.45 16.70
CA TRP A 25 -10.11 0.04 16.57
C TRP A 25 -9.82 -0.79 15.31
N ALA A 26 -10.79 -1.55 14.81
CA ALA A 26 -10.59 -2.40 13.62
C ALA A 26 -10.20 -1.60 12.36
N PRO A 27 -10.84 -0.46 12.01
CA PRO A 27 -10.37 0.45 10.97
C PRO A 27 -9.00 1.06 11.27
N VAL A 28 -8.70 1.40 12.52
CA VAL A 28 -7.40 1.97 12.93
C VAL A 28 -6.27 0.96 12.72
N LEU A 29 -6.47 -0.31 13.11
CA LEU A 29 -5.49 -1.37 12.91
C LEU A 29 -5.22 -1.67 11.43
N LYS A 30 -6.22 -1.48 10.55
CA LYS A 30 -6.03 -1.65 9.10
C LYS A 30 -5.01 -0.68 8.50
N TRP A 31 -4.81 0.49 9.12
CA TRP A 31 -3.75 1.42 8.72
C TRP A 31 -2.34 0.87 9.00
N GLY A 32 -2.20 -0.11 9.89
CA GLY A 32 -0.92 -0.77 10.14
C GLY A 32 -0.31 -1.38 8.89
N LEU A 33 -1.13 -1.93 7.98
CA LEU A 33 -0.67 -2.49 6.71
C LEU A 33 -0.11 -1.39 5.78
N VAL A 34 -0.77 -0.23 5.74
CA VAL A 34 -0.31 0.92 4.93
C VAL A 34 1.01 1.46 5.49
N ILE A 35 1.11 1.61 6.80
CA ILE A 35 2.33 2.09 7.47
C ILE A 35 3.48 1.09 7.26
N ALA A 36 3.23 -0.21 7.37
CA ALA A 36 4.22 -1.24 7.08
C ALA A 36 4.72 -1.13 5.63
N GLY A 37 3.82 -0.97 4.66
CA GLY A 37 4.22 -0.79 3.26
C GLY A 37 4.96 0.53 2.99
N ILE A 38 4.69 1.59 3.76
CA ILE A 38 5.49 2.84 3.70
C ILE A 38 6.88 2.61 4.28
N SER A 39 7.01 1.82 5.37
CA SER A 39 8.31 1.49 5.97
C SER A 39 9.25 0.72 5.03
N ASP A 40 8.69 -0.02 4.07
CA ASP A 40 9.47 -0.67 3.02
C ASP A 40 10.13 0.32 2.05
N PHE A 41 9.76 1.61 2.06
CA PHE A 41 10.40 2.60 1.20
C PHE A 41 11.88 2.81 1.55
N TRP A 42 12.29 2.56 2.79
CA TRP A 42 13.69 2.64 3.20
C TRP A 42 14.49 1.37 2.88
N ARG A 43 13.83 0.30 2.42
CA ARG A 43 14.49 -0.98 2.11
C ARG A 43 15.10 -0.96 0.70
N PRO A 44 16.28 -1.58 0.48
CA PRO A 44 16.86 -1.74 -0.84
C PRO A 44 15.95 -2.57 -1.75
N VAL A 45 15.96 -2.26 -3.05
CA VAL A 45 15.06 -2.85 -4.05
C VAL A 45 15.31 -4.36 -4.23
N ASP A 46 16.53 -4.83 -3.98
CA ASP A 46 16.90 -6.26 -4.06
C ASP A 46 16.22 -7.14 -3.02
N GLN A 47 15.72 -6.55 -1.92
CA GLN A 47 14.97 -7.26 -0.89
C GLN A 47 13.45 -7.14 -1.06
N LEU A 48 12.98 -6.40 -2.07
CA LEU A 48 11.56 -6.23 -2.35
C LEU A 48 11.05 -7.33 -3.28
N SER A 49 10.00 -8.02 -2.84
CA SER A 49 9.31 -9.00 -3.69
C SER A 49 8.36 -8.30 -4.67
N LEU A 50 8.61 -8.48 -5.98
CA LEU A 50 7.77 -7.98 -7.06
C LEU A 50 6.36 -8.57 -7.00
N THR A 51 6.25 -9.88 -6.76
CA THR A 51 4.95 -10.58 -6.75
C THR A 51 4.10 -10.15 -5.56
N GLN A 52 4.73 -9.92 -4.40
CA GLN A 52 4.03 -9.40 -3.21
C GLN A 52 3.52 -7.98 -3.45
N ASN A 53 4.34 -7.09 -3.99
CA ASN A 53 3.93 -5.72 -4.29
C ASN A 53 2.87 -5.64 -5.38
N ALA A 54 2.95 -6.51 -6.39
CA ALA A 54 1.93 -6.65 -7.42
C ALA A 54 0.60 -7.14 -6.83
N ALA A 55 0.64 -8.12 -5.93
CA ALA A 55 -0.55 -8.61 -5.26
C ALA A 55 -1.18 -7.53 -4.35
N LEU A 56 -0.38 -6.78 -3.59
CA LEU A 56 -0.86 -5.69 -2.73
C LEU A 56 -1.48 -4.55 -3.55
N PHE A 57 -0.86 -4.19 -4.68
CA PHE A 57 -1.41 -3.21 -5.61
C PHE A 57 -2.75 -3.67 -6.22
N ALA A 58 -2.80 -4.91 -6.72
CA ALA A 58 -3.99 -5.46 -7.36
C ALA A 58 -5.15 -5.57 -6.35
N THR A 59 -4.89 -6.12 -5.18
CA THR A 59 -5.89 -6.25 -4.12
C THR A 59 -6.39 -4.87 -3.67
N GLY A 60 -5.50 -3.92 -3.39
CA GLY A 60 -5.88 -2.55 -3.03
C GLY A 60 -6.76 -1.89 -4.09
N THR A 61 -6.43 -2.03 -5.36
CA THR A 61 -7.19 -1.42 -6.48
C THR A 61 -8.59 -2.05 -6.62
N ILE A 62 -8.68 -3.39 -6.60
CA ILE A 62 -9.95 -4.12 -6.73
C ILE A 62 -10.88 -3.75 -5.58
N TRP A 63 -10.39 -3.83 -4.35
CA TRP A 63 -11.20 -3.55 -3.16
C TRP A 63 -11.61 -2.09 -3.06
N THR A 64 -10.76 -1.15 -3.50
CA THR A 64 -11.12 0.27 -3.58
C THR A 64 -12.33 0.49 -4.49
N ARG A 65 -12.33 -0.11 -5.69
CA ARG A 65 -13.47 -0.05 -6.62
C ARG A 65 -14.74 -0.64 -6.00
N TRP A 66 -14.63 -1.80 -5.36
CA TRP A 66 -15.76 -2.51 -4.76
C TRP A 66 -16.38 -1.74 -3.57
N CYS A 67 -15.57 -1.05 -2.76
CA CYS A 67 -16.07 -0.25 -1.64
C CYS A 67 -16.87 1.00 -2.09
N MET A 68 -16.62 1.50 -3.31
CA MET A 68 -17.31 2.67 -3.87
C MET A 68 -18.59 2.34 -4.65
N ILE A 69 -18.69 1.12 -5.21
CA ILE A 69 -19.85 0.66 -5.99
C ILE A 69 -20.97 0.10 -5.10
N ILE A 70 -20.63 -0.53 -3.96
CA ILE A 70 -21.62 -1.10 -3.03
C ILE A 70 -22.32 0.02 -2.26
N LYS A 71 -23.66 -0.06 -2.12
CA LYS A 71 -24.49 0.87 -1.34
C LYS A 71 -25.01 0.20 -0.06
N PRO A 72 -24.92 0.86 1.11
CA PRO A 72 -24.28 2.16 1.37
C PRO A 72 -22.74 2.11 1.24
N ARG A 73 -22.12 3.22 0.82
CA ARG A 73 -20.68 3.29 0.50
C ARG A 73 -19.81 3.19 1.76
N ASN A 74 -18.77 2.35 1.72
CA ASN A 74 -17.80 2.21 2.81
C ASN A 74 -16.50 2.99 2.50
N VAL A 75 -16.54 4.30 2.72
CA VAL A 75 -15.43 5.22 2.43
C VAL A 75 -14.16 4.94 3.26
N PRO A 76 -14.23 4.61 4.57
CA PRO A 76 -13.02 4.29 5.35
C PRO A 76 -12.28 3.06 4.82
N LEU A 77 -13.01 2.02 4.41
CA LEU A 77 -12.40 0.82 3.82
C LEU A 77 -11.83 1.10 2.43
N ALA A 78 -12.51 1.94 1.63
CA ALA A 78 -12.00 2.40 0.34
C ALA A 78 -10.68 3.17 0.51
N ALA A 79 -10.59 4.05 1.50
CA ALA A 79 -9.38 4.84 1.76
C ALA A 79 -8.17 3.94 2.04
N VAL A 80 -8.28 3.00 3.00
CA VAL A 80 -7.15 2.11 3.33
C VAL A 80 -6.68 1.30 2.12
N ASN A 81 -7.60 0.74 1.34
CA ASN A 81 -7.24 -0.03 0.14
C ASN A 81 -6.65 0.86 -0.97
N ALA A 82 -7.07 2.12 -1.08
CA ALA A 82 -6.51 3.06 -2.03
C ALA A 82 -5.07 3.44 -1.66
N PHE A 83 -4.81 3.69 -0.37
CA PHE A 83 -3.45 3.93 0.12
C PHE A 83 -2.57 2.70 -0.04
N LEU A 84 -3.09 1.49 0.22
CA LEU A 84 -2.37 0.25 -0.02
C LEU A 84 -1.98 0.10 -1.50
N ALA A 85 -2.91 0.40 -2.41
CA ALA A 85 -2.62 0.41 -3.84
C ALA A 85 -1.54 1.46 -4.17
N GLY A 86 -1.66 2.68 -3.66
CA GLY A 86 -0.66 3.73 -3.89
C GLY A 86 0.74 3.36 -3.42
N VAL A 87 0.86 2.78 -2.23
CA VAL A 87 2.13 2.26 -1.70
C VAL A 87 2.68 1.15 -2.61
N GLY A 88 1.84 0.19 -3.02
CA GLY A 88 2.22 -0.86 -3.96
C GLY A 88 2.66 -0.31 -5.31
N THR A 89 2.01 0.74 -5.83
CA THR A 89 2.43 1.42 -7.07
C THR A 89 3.83 1.98 -6.95
N VAL A 90 4.14 2.71 -5.87
CA VAL A 90 5.49 3.27 -5.66
C VAL A 90 6.55 2.18 -5.62
N GLN A 91 6.29 1.08 -4.90
CA GLN A 91 7.22 -0.04 -4.82
C GLN A 91 7.39 -0.73 -6.19
N LEU A 92 6.31 -0.97 -6.92
CA LEU A 92 6.36 -1.53 -8.28
C LEU A 92 7.13 -0.64 -9.25
N SER A 93 6.94 0.68 -9.18
CA SER A 93 7.68 1.63 -10.02
C SER A 93 9.18 1.58 -9.73
N ARG A 94 9.57 1.51 -8.44
CA ARG A 94 10.99 1.39 -8.05
C ARG A 94 11.61 0.08 -8.52
N ILE A 95 10.90 -1.04 -8.36
CA ILE A 95 11.35 -2.36 -8.84
C ILE A 95 11.48 -2.34 -10.37
N GLY A 96 10.48 -1.80 -11.08
CA GLY A 96 10.49 -1.71 -12.54
C GLY A 96 11.68 -0.92 -13.07
N MET A 97 11.98 0.24 -12.47
CA MET A 97 13.13 1.06 -12.84
C MET A 97 14.46 0.33 -12.59
N HIS A 98 14.57 -0.39 -11.48
CA HIS A 98 15.76 -1.19 -11.15
C HIS A 98 16.00 -2.31 -12.18
N HIS A 99 14.96 -3.07 -12.55
CA HIS A 99 15.08 -4.11 -13.59
C HIS A 99 15.44 -3.55 -14.96
N TRP A 100 14.95 -2.36 -15.31
CA TRP A 100 15.31 -1.68 -16.56
C TRP A 100 16.79 -1.31 -16.59
N GLN A 101 17.33 -0.82 -15.48
CA GLN A 101 18.74 -0.44 -15.39
C GLN A 101 19.67 -1.66 -15.47
N LEU A 102 19.39 -2.73 -14.72
CA LEU A 102 20.15 -3.98 -14.78
C LEU A 102 20.15 -4.60 -16.18
N LYS A 103 19.03 -4.48 -16.91
CA LYS A 103 18.94 -4.96 -18.29
C LYS A 103 19.87 -4.15 -19.22
N LYS A 104 19.91 -2.83 -19.05
CA LYS A 104 20.78 -1.95 -19.84
C LYS A 104 22.25 -2.26 -19.60
N GLU A 105 22.66 -2.41 -18.35
CA GLU A 105 24.04 -2.76 -17.97
C GLU A 105 24.46 -4.09 -18.61
N ARG A 106 23.61 -5.12 -18.55
CA ARG A 106 23.85 -6.42 -19.20
C ARG A 106 24.01 -6.32 -20.71
N GLU A 107 23.18 -5.49 -21.38
CA GLU A 107 23.26 -5.29 -22.82
C GLU A 107 24.56 -4.56 -23.24
N GLU A 108 25.06 -3.65 -22.41
CA GLU A 108 26.33 -2.95 -22.62
C GLU A 108 27.53 -3.88 -22.44
N GLU A 109 27.52 -4.72 -21.39
CA GLU A 109 28.53 -5.75 -21.17
C GLU A 109 28.59 -6.78 -22.31
N GLU A 110 27.43 -7.24 -22.80
CA GLU A 110 27.36 -8.18 -23.92
C GLU A 110 27.93 -7.57 -25.22
N LYS A 111 27.66 -6.28 -25.48
CA LYS A 111 28.23 -5.57 -26.62
C LYS A 111 29.74 -5.39 -26.48
N ALA A 112 30.22 -5.03 -25.29
CA ALA A 112 31.66 -4.90 -25.03
C ALA A 112 32.38 -6.23 -25.23
N ALA A 113 31.84 -7.33 -24.69
CA ALA A 113 32.39 -8.67 -24.87
C ALA A 113 32.46 -9.09 -26.35
N LYS A 114 31.39 -8.84 -27.12
CA LYS A 114 31.38 -9.11 -28.57
C LYS A 114 32.41 -8.27 -29.34
N THR A 115 32.62 -7.02 -28.94
CA THR A 115 33.65 -6.15 -29.55
C THR A 115 35.06 -6.66 -29.25
N VAL A 116 35.34 -7.07 -28.02
CA VAL A 116 36.65 -7.61 -27.64
C VAL A 116 36.95 -8.90 -28.41
N VAL A 117 36.00 -9.84 -28.46
CA VAL A 117 36.15 -11.11 -29.20
C VAL A 117 36.34 -10.88 -30.71
N LYS A 118 35.71 -9.85 -31.28
CA LYS A 118 35.89 -9.51 -32.71
C LYS A 118 37.24 -8.87 -33.01
N THR A 119 37.88 -8.27 -32.02
CA THR A 119 39.14 -7.51 -32.19
C THR A 119 40.39 -8.36 -31.85
N ALA A 120 40.21 -9.49 -31.15
CA ALA A 120 41.23 -10.50 -30.87
C ALA A 120 41.37 -11.52 -32.02
#